data_AF-A8U035-F1
#
_entry.id   AF-A8U035-F1
#
_cell.length_a   1.000
_cell.length_b   1.000
_cell.length_c   1.000
_cell.angle_alpha   90.00
_cell.angle_beta   90.00
_cell.angle_gamma   90.00
#
_symmetry.space_group_name_H-M   'P 1'
#
loop_
_entity.id
_entity.type
_entity.pdbx_description
1 polymer ?
#
loop_
_entity_poly.entity_id
_entity_poly.type
_entity_poly.pdbx_seq_one_letter_code
_entity_poly.pdbx_strand_id
1 'polypeptide(L)'
;MTDTPTEDLAERLRPILEHTARQGTTLTYLDLAGAAGIKPPQAIHRTTEALEALMRADHAVGQPLLAAVVVSAKRAGLPAPGFFRLASELGLYFGPDRGPQAALFHAMEVERVRAALGCDTGS
;
A
#
# COMPACT_ATOMS: atom_id res chain seq x y z
N MET A 1 0.28 -11.44 -24.84
CA MET A 1 0.45 -10.34 -23.88
C MET A 1 -0.52 -10.63 -22.75
N THR A 2 -0.11 -11.43 -21.77
CA THR A 2 -0.99 -11.87 -20.68
C THR A 2 -0.96 -10.81 -19.60
N ASP A 3 -1.75 -9.76 -19.81
CA ASP A 3 -2.03 -8.81 -18.75
C ASP A 3 -2.96 -9.49 -17.73
N THR A 4 -2.49 -9.52 -16.48
CA THR A 4 -2.82 -10.51 -15.47
C THR A 4 -3.87 -9.94 -14.51
N PRO A 5 -4.86 -10.72 -14.02
CA PRO A 5 -5.92 -10.25 -13.11
C PRO A 5 -5.44 -9.51 -11.84
N THR A 6 -4.15 -9.50 -11.55
CA THR A 6 -3.51 -8.76 -10.46
C THR A 6 -3.23 -7.30 -10.82
N GLU A 7 -2.86 -7.00 -12.07
CA GLU A 7 -2.58 -5.64 -12.56
C GLU A 7 -3.89 -4.83 -12.64
N ASP A 8 -4.94 -5.41 -13.23
CA ASP A 8 -6.30 -4.87 -13.20
C ASP A 8 -6.78 -4.55 -11.78
N LEU A 9 -6.45 -5.41 -10.81
CA LEU A 9 -6.78 -5.17 -9.41
C LEU A 9 -5.96 -4.00 -8.86
N ALA A 10 -4.66 -3.94 -9.11
CA ALA A 10 -3.79 -2.87 -8.65
C ALA A 10 -4.26 -1.49 -9.16
N GLU A 11 -4.67 -1.40 -10.43
CA GLU A 11 -5.27 -0.19 -11.00
C GLU A 11 -6.56 0.23 -10.28
N ARG A 12 -7.40 -0.74 -9.90
CA ARG A 12 -8.63 -0.48 -9.12
C ARG A 12 -8.34 -0.07 -7.67
N LEU A 13 -7.23 -0.53 -7.09
CA LEU A 13 -6.84 -0.14 -5.73
C LEU A 13 -6.35 1.31 -5.67
N ARG A 14 -5.56 1.74 -6.66
CA ARG A 14 -4.90 3.05 -6.68
C ARG A 14 -5.81 4.23 -6.30
N PRO A 15 -6.95 4.49 -6.97
CA PRO A 15 -7.79 5.66 -6.64
C PRO A 15 -8.37 5.59 -5.22
N ILE A 16 -8.61 4.39 -4.68
CA ILE A 16 -9.10 4.21 -3.30
C ILE A 16 -8.00 4.64 -2.33
N LEU A 17 -6.76 4.18 -2.55
CA LEU A 17 -5.63 4.48 -1.69
C LEU A 17 -5.24 5.96 -1.75
N GLU A 18 -5.24 6.57 -2.93
CA GLU A 18 -4.97 8.00 -3.11
C GLU A 18 -6.03 8.85 -2.39
N HIS A 19 -7.30 8.47 -2.49
CA HIS A 19 -8.37 9.13 -1.74
C HIS A 19 -8.14 9.01 -0.23
N THR A 20 -7.87 7.79 0.29
CA THR A 20 -7.57 7.58 1.71
C THR A 20 -6.38 8.42 2.19
N ALA A 21 -5.31 8.47 1.40
CA ALA A 21 -4.13 9.26 1.69
C ALA A 21 -4.44 10.76 1.75
N ARG A 22 -5.20 11.29 0.77
CA ARG A 22 -5.63 12.70 0.74
C ARG A 22 -6.50 13.09 1.93
N GLN A 23 -7.27 12.14 2.49
CA GLN A 23 -8.04 12.35 3.73
C GLN A 23 -7.18 12.30 5.01
N GLY A 24 -5.89 12.01 4.91
CA GLY A 24 -5.01 11.89 6.07
C GLY A 24 -5.32 10.66 6.94
N THR A 25 -5.94 9.62 6.39
CA THR A 25 -6.31 8.40 7.11
C THR A 25 -5.56 7.17 6.57
N THR A 26 -5.83 6.01 7.16
CA THR A 26 -5.40 4.67 6.72
C THR A 26 -6.61 3.76 6.70
N LEU A 27 -6.59 2.72 5.88
CA LEU A 27 -7.67 1.73 5.80
C LEU A 27 -7.17 0.31 6.04
N THR A 28 -8.06 -0.59 6.46
CA THR A 28 -7.67 -1.99 6.66
C THR A 28 -7.65 -2.76 5.34
N TYR A 29 -6.90 -3.87 5.29
CA TYR A 29 -6.93 -4.79 4.15
C TYR A 29 -8.34 -5.30 3.80
N LEU A 30 -9.20 -5.47 4.81
CA LEU A 30 -10.57 -5.91 4.61
C LEU A 30 -11.42 -4.80 4.00
N ASP A 31 -11.29 -3.57 4.51
CA ASP A 31 -12.01 -2.41 3.97
C ASP A 31 -11.59 -2.13 2.54
N LEU A 32 -10.29 -2.25 2.24
CA LEU A 32 -9.76 -2.12 0.88
C LEU A 32 -10.36 -3.19 -0.05
N ALA A 33 -10.38 -4.45 0.37
CA ALA A 33 -10.97 -5.53 -0.42
C ALA A 33 -12.46 -5.26 -0.71
N GLY A 34 -13.20 -4.79 0.29
CA GLY A 34 -14.61 -4.40 0.17
C GLY A 34 -14.82 -3.22 -0.78
N ALA A 35 -14.07 -2.14 -0.61
CA ALA A 35 -14.12 -0.95 -1.45
C ALA A 35 -13.74 -1.26 -2.92
N ALA A 36 -12.77 -2.15 -3.11
CA ALA A 36 -12.37 -2.65 -4.41
C ALA A 36 -13.29 -3.76 -4.94
N GLY A 37 -14.40 -4.11 -4.28
CA GLY A 37 -15.35 -5.12 -4.73
C GLY A 37 -14.74 -6.52 -4.96
N ILE A 38 -13.64 -6.84 -4.27
CA ILE A 38 -12.94 -8.13 -4.40
C ILE A 38 -13.77 -9.18 -3.69
N LYS A 39 -14.41 -10.05 -4.49
CA LYS A 39 -15.28 -11.10 -3.96
C LYS A 39 -14.47 -12.30 -3.44
N PRO A 40 -14.97 -12.99 -2.40
CA PRO A 40 -14.42 -14.29 -1.99
C PRO A 40 -14.55 -15.34 -3.11
N PRO A 41 -13.74 -16.40 -3.08
CA PRO A 41 -12.75 -16.74 -2.06
C PRO A 41 -11.43 -15.95 -2.19
N GLN A 42 -10.60 -15.99 -1.15
CA GLN A 42 -9.22 -15.45 -1.15
C GLN A 42 -9.09 -13.93 -1.36
N ALA A 43 -10.12 -13.14 -1.00
CA ALA A 43 -10.11 -11.70 -1.19
C ALA A 43 -8.85 -11.02 -0.62
N ILE A 44 -8.47 -11.34 0.62
CA ILE A 44 -7.27 -10.77 1.27
C ILE A 44 -5.98 -11.13 0.55
N HIS A 45 -5.86 -12.36 0.06
CA HIS A 45 -4.67 -12.80 -0.68
C HIS A 45 -4.54 -12.03 -1.99
N ARG A 46 -5.63 -11.95 -2.78
CA ARG A 46 -5.67 -11.17 -4.03
C ARG A 46 -5.41 -9.68 -3.81
N THR A 47 -5.97 -9.10 -2.74
CA THR A 47 -5.66 -7.72 -2.34
C THR A 47 -4.17 -7.55 -2.05
N THR A 48 -3.54 -8.52 -1.36
CA THR A 48 -2.11 -8.47 -1.04
C THR A 48 -1.26 -8.55 -2.30
N GLU A 49 -1.57 -9.46 -3.23
CA GLU A 49 -0.85 -9.57 -4.51
C GLU A 49 -0.95 -8.29 -5.35
N ALA A 50 -2.15 -7.70 -5.42
CA ALA A 50 -2.37 -6.44 -6.11
C ALA A 50 -1.61 -5.28 -5.46
N LEU A 51 -1.54 -5.23 -4.12
CA LEU A 51 -0.72 -4.25 -3.40
C LEU A 51 0.78 -4.46 -3.67
N GLU A 52 1.26 -5.70 -3.74
CA GLU A 52 2.65 -5.98 -4.09
C GLU A 52 2.98 -5.57 -5.53
N ALA A 53 2.07 -5.78 -6.48
CA ALA A 53 2.22 -5.28 -7.85
C ALA A 53 2.27 -3.74 -7.88
N LEU A 54 1.37 -3.09 -7.13
CA LEU A 54 1.35 -1.63 -6.98
C LEU A 54 2.66 -1.08 -6.39
N MET A 55 3.19 -1.71 -5.35
CA MET A 55 4.47 -1.30 -4.73
C MET A 55 5.65 -1.39 -5.71
N ARG A 56 5.69 -2.44 -6.55
CA ARG A 56 6.72 -2.57 -7.59
C ARG A 56 6.58 -1.47 -8.64
N ALA A 57 5.35 -1.16 -9.05
CA ALA A 57 5.07 -0.09 -9.99
C ALA A 57 5.46 1.29 -9.43
N ASP A 58 5.06 1.61 -8.18
CA ASP A 58 5.42 2.86 -7.50
C ASP A 58 6.94 3.03 -7.42
N HIS A 59 7.64 1.98 -6.98
CA HIS A 59 9.10 1.99 -6.86
C HIS A 59 9.79 2.17 -8.22
N ALA A 60 9.30 1.51 -9.28
CA ALA A 60 9.88 1.60 -10.62
C ALA A 60 9.85 3.01 -11.20
N VAL A 61 8.87 3.84 -10.80
CA VAL A 61 8.75 5.24 -11.21
C VAL A 61 9.25 6.23 -10.14
N GLY A 62 9.89 5.74 -9.08
CA GLY A 62 10.44 6.58 -8.00
C GLY A 62 9.40 7.25 -7.11
N GLN A 63 8.15 6.77 -7.13
CA GLN A 63 7.06 7.26 -6.29
C GLN A 63 7.07 6.58 -4.91
N PRO A 64 6.52 7.21 -3.86
CA PRO A 64 6.35 6.57 -2.57
C PRO A 64 5.35 5.41 -2.67
N LEU A 65 5.52 4.41 -1.81
CA LEU A 65 4.73 3.18 -1.78
C LEU A 65 3.31 3.48 -1.28
N LEU A 66 2.36 3.58 -2.20
CA LEU A 66 0.98 3.92 -1.88
C LEU A 66 0.33 2.88 -0.96
N ALA A 67 0.78 1.63 -1.03
CA ALA A 67 0.38 0.54 -0.14
C ALA A 67 0.62 0.82 1.36
N ALA A 68 1.46 1.81 1.72
CA ALA A 68 1.71 2.21 3.11
C ALA A 68 0.45 2.68 3.85
N VAL A 69 -0.59 3.15 3.15
CA VAL A 69 -1.86 3.55 3.78
C VAL A 69 -2.76 2.38 4.18
N VAL A 70 -2.37 1.14 3.83
CA VAL A 70 -3.09 -0.08 4.16
C VAL A 70 -2.49 -0.72 5.41
N VAL A 71 -3.30 -0.86 6.45
CA VAL A 71 -2.84 -1.30 7.77
C VAL A 71 -3.58 -2.54 8.26
N SER A 72 -2.97 -3.27 9.18
CA SER A 72 -3.63 -4.36 9.88
C SER A 72 -4.21 -3.88 11.20
N ALA A 73 -5.53 -4.06 11.39
CA ALA A 73 -6.19 -3.82 12.67
C ALA A 73 -5.61 -4.66 13.82
N LYS A 74 -4.95 -5.79 13.50
CA LYS A 74 -4.37 -6.72 14.49
C LYS A 74 -2.90 -6.41 14.83
N ARG A 75 -2.26 -5.46 14.15
CA ARG A 75 -0.81 -5.16 14.31
C ARG A 75 -0.54 -3.74 14.78
N ALA A 76 -1.41 -3.21 15.65
CA ALA A 76 -1.30 -1.84 16.18
C ALA A 76 -1.17 -0.78 15.06
N GLY A 77 -1.88 -0.96 13.94
CA GLY A 77 -1.85 -0.01 12.82
C GLY A 77 -0.66 -0.16 11.87
N LEU A 78 0.17 -1.20 12.00
CA LEU A 78 1.22 -1.49 11.01
C LEU A 78 0.68 -2.25 9.79
N PRO A 79 1.30 -2.05 8.60
CA PRO A 79 1.08 -2.90 7.42
C PRO A 79 1.34 -4.39 7.71
N ALA A 80 0.92 -5.28 6.82
CA ALA A 80 1.22 -6.71 6.94
C ALA A 80 2.72 -7.01 6.73
N PRO A 81 3.25 -8.16 7.22
CA PRO A 81 4.66 -8.54 7.02
C PRO A 81 5.13 -8.50 5.55
N GLY A 82 4.24 -8.84 4.61
CA GLY A 82 4.53 -8.81 3.18
C GLY A 82 4.95 -7.43 2.65
N PHE A 83 4.39 -6.35 3.22
CA PHE A 83 4.79 -4.98 2.88
C PHE A 83 6.27 -4.74 3.23
N PHE A 84 6.69 -5.08 4.44
CA PHE A 84 8.07 -4.88 4.89
C PHE A 84 9.06 -5.79 4.15
N ARG A 85 8.65 -7.05 3.88
CA ARG A 85 9.44 -7.98 3.07
C ARG A 85 9.69 -7.41 1.67
N LEU A 86 8.63 -6.98 0.97
CA LEU A 86 8.78 -6.42 -0.37
C LEU A 86 9.52 -5.08 -0.36
N ALA A 87 9.30 -4.20 0.63
CA ALA A 87 10.09 -2.98 0.78
C ALA A 87 11.59 -3.30 0.96
N SER A 88 11.93 -4.43 1.60
CA SER A 88 13.30 -4.90 1.70
C SER A 88 13.87 -5.45 0.41
N GLU A 89 13.08 -6.24 -0.33
CA GLU A 89 13.43 -6.72 -1.68
C GLU A 89 13.68 -5.56 -2.67
N LEU A 90 12.96 -4.44 -2.49
CA LEU A 90 13.13 -3.20 -3.27
C LEU A 90 14.26 -2.28 -2.74
N GLY A 91 14.97 -2.70 -1.68
CA GLY A 91 16.08 -1.93 -1.10
C GLY A 91 15.68 -0.67 -0.32
N LEU A 92 14.41 -0.54 0.06
CA LEU A 92 13.86 0.61 0.79
C LEU A 92 13.89 0.44 2.31
N TYR A 93 13.91 -0.81 2.81
CA TYR A 93 13.83 -1.10 4.24
C TYR A 93 14.63 -2.34 4.64
N PHE A 94 15.31 -2.32 5.79
CA PHE A 94 16.16 -3.44 6.25
C PHE A 94 15.93 -3.83 7.72
N GLY A 95 14.86 -3.33 8.32
CA GLY A 95 14.52 -3.62 9.72
C GLY A 95 13.53 -4.78 9.88
N PRO A 96 13.12 -5.10 11.12
CA PRO A 96 12.08 -6.07 11.40
C PRO A 96 10.71 -5.58 10.92
N ASP A 97 9.75 -6.49 10.73
CA ASP A 97 8.38 -6.19 10.28
C ASP A 97 7.45 -5.61 11.38
N ARG A 98 8.01 -5.33 12.56
CA ARG A 98 7.32 -4.89 13.78
C ARG A 98 8.26 -4.09 14.68
N GLY A 99 7.66 -3.37 15.63
CA GLY A 99 8.40 -2.58 16.62
C GLY A 99 8.73 -1.16 16.13
N PRO A 100 9.55 -0.41 16.89
CA PRO A 100 9.74 1.02 16.66
C PRO A 100 10.31 1.37 15.28
N GLN A 101 11.23 0.56 14.76
CA GLN A 101 11.82 0.79 13.43
C GLN A 101 10.80 0.61 12.31
N ALA A 102 9.93 -0.41 12.41
CA ALA A 102 8.86 -0.65 11.46
C ALA A 102 7.81 0.48 11.49
N ALA A 103 7.47 0.96 12.69
CA ALA A 103 6.55 2.07 12.89
C ALA A 103 7.11 3.38 12.33
N LEU A 104 8.41 3.66 12.53
CA LEU A 104 9.06 4.83 11.98
C LEU A 104 9.08 4.79 10.44
N PHE A 105 9.50 3.67 9.85
CA PHE A 105 9.51 3.51 8.40
C PHE A 105 8.10 3.66 7.82
N HIS A 106 7.10 3.01 8.40
CA HIS A 106 5.70 3.13 7.99
C HIS A 106 5.19 4.57 8.05
N ALA A 107 5.43 5.27 9.16
CA ALA A 107 5.01 6.66 9.33
C ALA A 107 5.67 7.61 8.31
N MET A 108 6.98 7.44 8.07
CA MET A 108 7.70 8.20 7.05
C MET A 108 7.14 7.96 5.64
N GLU A 109 6.82 6.71 5.32
CA GLU A 109 6.30 6.37 3.99
C GLU A 109 4.88 6.92 3.78
N VAL A 110 4.02 6.85 4.80
CA VAL A 110 2.68 7.49 4.78
C VAL A 110 2.81 9.00 4.55
N GLU A 111 3.77 9.65 5.20
CA GLU A 111 3.99 11.09 5.02
C GLU A 111 4.48 11.41 3.61
N ARG A 112 5.40 10.61 3.05
CA ARG A 112 5.84 10.77 1.65
C ARG A 112 4.68 10.63 0.66
N VAL A 113 3.79 9.66 0.86
CA VAL A 113 2.59 9.47 0.03
C VAL A 113 1.71 10.72 0.10
N ARG A 114 1.46 11.25 1.30
CA ARG A 114 0.63 12.45 1.49
C ARG A 114 1.25 13.69 0.86
N ALA A 115 2.54 13.89 1.05
CA ALA A 115 3.27 15.00 0.46
C ALA A 115 3.19 14.94 -1.08
N ALA A 116 3.42 13.78 -1.68
CA ALA A 116 3.33 13.59 -3.13
C ALA A 116 1.93 13.96 -3.68
N LEU A 117 0.86 13.59 -2.99
CA LEU A 117 -0.52 13.87 -3.41
C LEU A 117 -0.99 15.30 -3.09
N GLY A 118 -0.37 15.97 -2.11
CA GLY A 118 -0.65 17.36 -1.76
C GLY A 118 0.00 18.38 -2.70
N CYS A 119 1.09 17.99 -3.37
CA CYS A 119 1.79 18.83 -4.34
C CYS A 119 1.01 19.08 -5.65
N ASP A 120 -0.07 18.33 -5.91
CA ASP A 120 -0.95 18.53 -7.08
C ASP A 120 -1.80 19.81 -7.01
N THR A 121 -1.70 20.58 -5.92
CA THR A 121 -2.45 21.84 -5.75
C THR A 121 -1.63 23.03 -6.26
N GLY A 122 -1.37 23.08 -7.57
CA GLY A 122 -0.79 24.30 -8.17
C GLY A 122 -0.18 24.14 -9.55
N SER A 123 -1.01 24.23 -10.59
CA SER A 123 -0.78 25.05 -11.82
C SER A 123 -2.03 25.06 -12.69
#